data_AF-A0A939AJ15-F1
#
_entry.id   AF-A0A939AJ15-F1
#
_cell.length_a   1.000
_cell.length_b   1.000
_cell.length_c   1.000
_cell.angle_alpha   90.00
_cell.angle_beta   90.00
_cell.angle_gamma   90.00
#
_symmetry.space_group_name_H-M   'P 1'
#
loop_
_entity.id
_entity.type
_entity.pdbx_description
1 polymer ?
#
loop_
_entity_poly.entity_id
_entity_poly.type
_entity_poly.pdbx_seq_one_letter_code
_entity_poly.pdbx_strand_id
1 'polypeptide(L)'
;MVVHSPFGSGVNRAWALAIGDALKEQYGLDAQTNVGDDGFLLRFGGAESPPGAEVVARLTSAEARERLLRALPASELFGARFRENAARALVLPRTSGGRRTPLWLSRLRAKDLQQATGALADFPITIETYRDCLADILDLGALTEVLDAIASGEITVVGRVGEAPSGVAAGLDYRFAMQYMYEHDAPRGERQFAALNVSRALLGELLRDGSLASLAQPEAIEDVVARVERRAADYRLEQPTDLLQALFELGDMTTDEIARASEGDTYAGWLAALAGRQQIVSLRIGEETRWVHADRFAEYRALGDDPRPILVRAALARGITDTPTLARRYLVSEAVVQESLQADPGLLRGRVGPGAEEQWVERSALDQIHRRSLAILRRAIEPVPLGAYAHFLLDWQGIRRGSAPREDEAAAVEESQRRLTRILQQLRGFGAPLTTWMRDILPDRLGDEGQAGVEHLLQSGELIWAIDRGNDPRRARVRFMFRGEGRMFLEPMPTGEGQRETAPARADRDEAVVRLREGAGSQFSPKIVEGFIRATQTSPIRTASTESALGRIPGH
;
A
#
# COMPACT_ATOMS: atom_id res chain seq x y z
N MET A 1 28.53 2.73 -9.26
CA MET A 1 29.38 3.91 -8.99
C MET A 1 28.54 4.97 -8.31
N VAL A 2 29.02 5.56 -7.22
CA VAL A 2 28.35 6.68 -6.52
C VAL A 2 29.23 7.91 -6.67
N VAL A 3 28.63 9.02 -7.11
CA VAL A 3 29.28 10.32 -7.18
C VAL A 3 28.74 11.18 -6.04
N HIS A 4 29.61 11.55 -5.11
CA HIS A 4 29.28 12.48 -4.04
C HIS A 4 29.44 13.91 -4.54
N SER A 5 28.37 14.69 -4.51
CA SER A 5 28.37 16.05 -5.04
C SER A 5 27.32 16.93 -4.34
N PRO A 6 27.74 17.97 -3.59
CA PRO A 6 26.85 18.80 -2.79
C PRO A 6 26.18 19.95 -3.59
N PHE A 7 26.14 19.87 -4.93
CA PHE A 7 25.68 20.97 -5.80
C PHE A 7 24.16 20.97 -6.05
N GLY A 8 23.41 20.11 -5.37
CA GLY A 8 21.95 20.06 -5.44
C GLY A 8 21.41 19.23 -6.61
N SER A 9 20.14 18.84 -6.51
CA SER A 9 19.51 17.88 -7.43
C SER A 9 19.38 18.39 -8.87
N GLY A 10 19.27 19.70 -9.10
CA GLY A 10 19.22 20.28 -10.46
C GLY A 10 20.51 20.05 -11.23
N VAL A 11 21.66 20.36 -10.61
CA VAL A 11 23.01 20.13 -11.16
C VAL A 11 23.29 18.63 -11.28
N ASN A 12 23.05 17.87 -10.21
CA ASN A 12 23.34 16.44 -10.18
C ASN A 12 22.52 15.66 -11.22
N ARG A 13 21.29 16.09 -11.52
CA ARG A 13 20.44 15.44 -12.53
C ARG A 13 20.93 15.71 -13.94
N ALA A 14 21.32 16.95 -14.22
CA ALA A 14 21.92 17.32 -15.49
C ALA A 14 23.24 16.56 -15.70
N TRP A 15 24.06 16.48 -14.66
CA TRP A 15 25.32 15.76 -14.70
C TRP A 15 25.14 14.26 -14.94
N ALA A 16 24.22 13.62 -14.21
CA ALA A 16 23.93 12.19 -14.36
C ALA A 16 23.41 11.83 -15.77
N LEU A 17 22.56 12.68 -16.37
CA LEU A 17 22.07 12.49 -17.74
C LEU A 17 23.21 12.58 -18.76
N ALA A 18 24.10 13.58 -18.64
CA ALA A 18 25.24 13.73 -19.52
C ALA A 18 26.22 12.56 -19.42
N ILE A 19 26.53 12.11 -18.19
CA ILE A 19 27.39 10.94 -17.97
C ILE A 19 26.74 9.65 -18.49
N GLY A 20 25.43 9.47 -18.29
CA GLY A 20 24.71 8.30 -18.80
C GLY A 20 24.82 8.17 -20.31
N ASP A 21 24.65 9.27 -21.05
CA ASP A 21 24.85 9.32 -22.51
C ASP A 21 26.30 9.03 -22.90
N ALA A 22 27.28 9.61 -22.18
CA ALA A 22 28.71 9.35 -22.39
C ALA A 22 29.08 7.88 -22.22
N LEU A 23 28.55 7.24 -21.18
CA LEU A 23 28.80 5.84 -20.89
C LEU A 23 28.19 4.90 -21.93
N LYS A 24 26.99 5.24 -22.41
CA LYS A 24 26.32 4.49 -23.46
C LYS A 24 27.08 4.55 -24.78
N GLU A 25 27.58 5.72 -25.15
CA GLU A 25 28.34 5.93 -26.39
C GLU A 25 29.74 5.32 -26.33
N GLN A 26 30.48 5.53 -25.23
CA GLN A 26 31.89 5.12 -25.12
C GLN A 26 32.05 3.64 -24.74
N TYR A 27 31.16 3.11 -23.90
CA TYR A 27 31.31 1.77 -23.31
C TYR A 27 30.13 0.84 -23.62
N GLY A 28 29.09 1.30 -24.32
CA GLY A 28 27.88 0.50 -24.55
C GLY A 28 27.10 0.20 -23.27
N LEU A 29 27.37 0.90 -22.17
CA LEU A 29 26.77 0.65 -20.87
C LEU A 29 25.53 1.53 -20.69
N ASP A 30 24.35 0.90 -20.61
CA ASP A 30 23.12 1.60 -20.24
C ASP A 30 23.05 1.73 -18.71
N ALA A 31 23.45 2.89 -18.20
CA ALA A 31 23.55 3.16 -16.78
C ALA A 31 22.21 3.61 -16.20
N GLN A 32 21.71 2.86 -15.21
CA GLN A 32 20.55 3.30 -14.43
C GLN A 32 20.99 4.37 -13.43
N THR A 33 20.28 5.49 -13.39
CA THR A 33 20.66 6.65 -12.59
C THR A 33 19.68 6.92 -11.45
N ASN A 34 20.19 7.21 -10.25
CA ASN A 34 19.41 7.81 -9.17
C ASN A 34 20.07 9.11 -8.72
N VAL A 35 19.28 10.15 -8.48
CA VAL A 35 19.81 11.50 -8.24
C VAL A 35 19.19 12.07 -6.97
N GLY A 36 20.04 12.59 -6.08
CA GLY A 36 19.67 13.37 -4.92
C GLY A 36 20.41 14.71 -4.89
N ASP A 37 20.20 15.47 -3.81
CA ASP A 37 20.87 16.76 -3.61
C ASP A 37 22.38 16.62 -3.30
N ASP A 38 22.78 15.52 -2.67
CA ASP A 38 24.17 15.26 -2.25
C ASP A 38 24.97 14.37 -3.22
N GLY A 39 24.40 14.07 -4.38
CA GLY A 39 25.06 13.31 -5.42
C GLY A 39 24.13 12.42 -6.23
N PHE A 40 24.74 11.50 -6.99
CA PHE A 40 24.00 10.58 -7.84
C PHE A 40 24.66 9.20 -7.90
N LEU A 41 23.84 8.17 -8.08
CA LEU A 41 24.21 6.77 -8.25
C LEU A 41 24.08 6.39 -9.72
N LEU A 42 25.11 5.72 -10.25
CA LEU A 42 25.14 5.10 -11.57
C LEU A 42 25.32 3.60 -11.40
N ARG A 43 24.32 2.82 -11.81
CA ARG A 43 24.34 1.35 -11.75
C ARG A 43 24.50 0.79 -13.16
N PHE A 44 25.43 -0.16 -13.30
CA PHE A 44 25.72 -0.84 -14.56
C PHE A 44 25.21 -2.29 -14.48
N GLY A 45 24.47 -2.75 -15.48
CA GLY A 45 24.10 -4.16 -15.60
C GLY A 45 25.21 -4.95 -16.28
N GLY A 46 25.71 -6.02 -15.65
CA GLY A 46 26.60 -6.99 -16.29
C GLY A 46 28.04 -6.55 -16.59
N ALA A 47 28.51 -5.43 -16.03
CA ALA A 47 29.90 -5.00 -16.20
C ALA A 47 30.83 -5.67 -15.17
N GLU A 48 31.80 -6.48 -15.63
CA GLU A 48 32.83 -7.10 -14.77
C GLU A 48 33.84 -6.07 -14.21
N SER A 49 33.97 -4.92 -14.86
CA SER A 49 34.77 -3.78 -14.38
C SER A 49 34.04 -2.48 -14.67
N PRO A 50 33.49 -1.80 -13.66
CA PRO A 50 32.83 -0.51 -13.85
C PRO A 50 33.85 0.56 -14.27
N PRO A 51 33.46 1.54 -15.08
CA PRO A 51 34.30 2.68 -15.42
C PRO A 51 34.74 3.43 -14.15
N GLY A 52 35.97 3.96 -14.16
CA GLY A 52 36.54 4.69 -13.04
C GLY A 52 36.04 6.14 -12.97
N ALA A 53 36.54 6.86 -11.97
CA ALA A 53 36.17 8.27 -11.73
C ALA A 53 36.61 9.20 -12.88
N GLU A 54 37.50 8.76 -13.77
CA GLU A 54 37.92 9.50 -14.94
C GLU A 54 36.76 9.87 -15.88
N VAL A 55 35.69 9.07 -15.94
CA VAL A 55 34.52 9.40 -16.77
C VAL A 55 33.84 10.68 -16.26
N VAL A 56 33.82 10.87 -14.94
CA VAL A 56 33.26 12.08 -14.32
C VAL A 56 34.19 13.27 -14.53
N ALA A 57 35.51 13.06 -14.39
CA ALA A 57 36.51 14.12 -14.49
C ALA A 57 36.78 14.61 -15.91
N ARG A 58 36.56 13.77 -16.94
CA ARG A 58 36.83 14.11 -18.35
C ARG A 58 35.71 14.88 -19.04
N LEU A 59 34.50 14.86 -18.48
CA LEU A 59 33.35 15.51 -19.10
C LEU A 59 33.54 17.03 -19.09
N THR A 60 33.61 17.63 -20.27
CA THR A 60 33.72 19.09 -20.40
C THR A 60 32.35 19.76 -20.36
N SER A 61 32.30 21.05 -20.02
CA SER A 61 31.06 21.83 -20.06
C SER A 61 30.40 21.86 -21.44
N ALA A 62 31.21 22.01 -22.50
CA ALA A 62 30.74 21.96 -23.88
C ALA A 62 30.13 20.59 -24.25
N GLU A 63 30.83 19.50 -23.90
CA GLU A 63 30.34 18.14 -24.14
C GLU A 63 29.07 17.83 -23.34
N ALA A 64 29.02 18.24 -22.07
CA ALA A 64 27.85 18.03 -21.22
C ALA A 64 26.58 18.66 -21.82
N ARG A 65 26.71 19.88 -22.38
CA ARG A 65 25.59 20.57 -23.04
C ARG A 65 25.08 19.80 -24.25
N GLU A 66 25.98 19.33 -25.12
CA GLU A 66 25.61 18.57 -26.32
C GLU A 66 24.93 17.24 -25.93
N ARG A 67 25.51 16.52 -24.97
CA ARG A 67 24.96 15.25 -24.46
C ARG A 67 23.59 15.43 -23.83
N LEU A 68 23.39 16.50 -23.06
CA LEU A 68 22.09 16.82 -22.47
C LEU A 68 21.02 17.02 -23.53
N LEU A 69 21.30 17.81 -24.58
CA LEU A 69 20.35 18.04 -25.66
C LEU A 69 19.97 16.74 -26.38
N ARG A 70 20.92 15.82 -26.55
CA ARG A 70 20.71 14.50 -27.18
C ARG A 70 19.94 13.53 -26.28
N ALA A 71 20.28 13.47 -24.99
CA ALA A 71 19.75 12.47 -24.06
C ALA A 71 18.39 12.87 -23.45
N LEU A 72 18.14 14.16 -23.29
CA LEU A 72 16.97 14.68 -22.59
C LEU A 72 15.63 14.17 -23.16
N PRO A 73 15.38 14.11 -24.49
CA PRO A 73 14.11 13.62 -25.04
C PRO A 73 13.75 12.18 -24.66
N ALA A 74 14.77 11.34 -24.47
CA ALA A 74 14.59 9.95 -24.07
C ALA A 74 14.45 9.78 -22.55
N SER A 75 14.64 10.84 -21.76
CA SER A 75 14.57 10.79 -20.31
C SER A 75 13.14 10.79 -19.78
N GLU A 76 12.95 10.21 -18.59
CA GLU A 76 11.68 10.22 -17.87
C GLU A 76 11.23 11.65 -17.50
N LEU A 77 12.20 12.52 -17.19
CA LEU A 77 11.96 13.92 -16.87
C LEU A 77 11.25 14.63 -18.02
N PHE A 78 11.78 14.47 -19.24
CA PHE A 78 11.22 15.10 -20.43
C PHE A 78 9.82 14.57 -20.73
N GLY A 79 9.60 13.25 -20.65
CA GLY A 79 8.26 12.68 -20.84
C GLY A 79 7.24 13.18 -19.82
N ALA A 80 7.63 13.36 -18.56
CA ALA A 80 6.76 13.91 -17.52
C ALA A 80 6.37 15.36 -17.81
N ARG A 81 7.33 16.21 -18.18
CA ARG A 81 7.10 17.63 -18.50
C ARG A 81 6.38 17.83 -19.82
N PHE A 82 6.69 17.04 -20.84
CA PHE A 82 5.98 17.04 -22.11
C PHE A 82 4.48 16.79 -21.90
N ARG A 83 4.13 15.81 -21.07
CA ARG A 83 2.73 15.54 -20.72
C ARG A 83 2.08 16.71 -19.99
N GLU A 84 2.76 17.34 -19.05
CA GLU A 84 2.24 18.50 -18.32
C GLU A 84 2.00 19.68 -19.25
N ASN A 85 2.96 19.99 -20.13
CA ASN A 85 2.88 21.08 -21.08
C ASN A 85 1.80 20.81 -22.15
N ALA A 86 1.71 19.57 -22.67
CA ALA A 86 0.66 19.17 -23.60
C ALA A 86 -0.75 19.22 -22.95
N ALA A 87 -0.86 18.88 -21.66
CA ALA A 87 -2.10 18.99 -20.91
C ALA A 87 -2.51 20.45 -20.67
N ARG A 88 -1.56 21.32 -20.30
CA ARG A 88 -1.79 22.75 -20.10
C ARG A 88 -2.18 23.45 -21.40
N ALA A 89 -1.56 23.07 -22.51
CA ALA A 89 -1.87 23.60 -23.84
C ALA A 89 -3.15 22.99 -24.46
N LEU A 90 -3.84 22.09 -23.77
CA LEU A 90 -5.07 21.41 -24.23
C LEU A 90 -4.90 20.64 -25.55
N VAL A 91 -3.68 20.21 -25.87
CA VAL A 91 -3.35 19.43 -27.08
C VAL A 91 -3.71 17.96 -26.90
N LEU A 92 -3.70 17.46 -25.65
CA LEU A 92 -4.08 16.08 -25.37
C LEU A 92 -5.60 15.88 -25.55
N PRO A 93 -6.03 14.85 -26.29
CA PRO A 93 -7.45 14.53 -26.46
C PRO A 93 -8.13 14.34 -25.11
N ARG A 94 -9.27 14.98 -24.89
CA ARG A 94 -10.08 14.80 -23.67
C ARG A 94 -11.02 13.62 -23.84
N THR A 95 -11.27 12.89 -22.76
CA THR A 95 -12.34 11.87 -22.75
C THR A 95 -13.70 12.55 -22.90
N SER A 96 -14.56 12.01 -23.77
CA SER A 96 -15.91 12.54 -23.99
C SER A 96 -16.73 12.51 -22.69
N GLY A 97 -17.51 13.57 -22.44
CA GLY A 97 -18.39 13.67 -21.27
C GLY A 97 -17.85 14.44 -20.05
N GLY A 98 -16.87 15.33 -20.21
CA GLY A 98 -16.48 16.30 -19.17
C GLY A 98 -15.73 15.72 -17.95
N ARG A 99 -15.48 14.41 -17.92
CA ARG A 99 -14.72 13.74 -16.84
C ARG A 99 -13.21 13.95 -17.02
N ARG A 100 -12.48 13.99 -15.89
CA ARG A 100 -11.01 14.04 -15.90
C ARG A 100 -10.44 12.76 -16.54
N THR A 101 -9.50 12.91 -17.47
CA THR A 101 -8.80 11.77 -18.09
C THR A 101 -7.96 11.04 -17.02
N PRO A 102 -8.11 9.72 -16.86
CA PRO A 102 -7.25 8.93 -15.96
C PRO A 102 -5.76 9.14 -16.26
N LEU A 103 -4.92 9.14 -15.23
CA LEU A 103 -3.49 9.48 -15.33
C LEU A 103 -2.73 8.57 -16.30
N TRP A 104 -3.01 7.26 -16.29
CA TRP A 104 -2.37 6.28 -17.17
C TRP A 104 -2.68 6.55 -18.64
N LEU A 105 -3.92 6.91 -18.96
CA LEU A 105 -4.34 7.22 -20.32
C LEU A 105 -3.77 8.56 -20.80
N SER A 106 -3.63 9.52 -19.88
CA SER A 106 -2.94 10.78 -20.14
C SER A 106 -1.44 10.54 -20.44
N ARG A 107 -0.77 9.63 -19.71
CA ARG A 107 0.61 9.22 -19.99
C ARG A 107 0.75 8.56 -21.35
N LEU A 108 -0.12 7.61 -21.68
CA LEU A 108 -0.08 6.92 -22.97
C LEU A 108 -0.25 7.91 -24.14
N ARG A 109 -1.28 8.77 -24.08
CA ARG A 109 -1.53 9.78 -25.12
C ARG A 109 -0.40 10.78 -25.28
N ALA A 110 0.21 11.21 -24.17
CA ALA A 110 1.35 12.12 -24.21
C ALA A 110 2.58 11.45 -24.81
N LYS A 111 2.82 10.17 -24.52
CA LYS A 111 3.89 9.38 -25.13
C LYS A 111 3.67 9.21 -26.64
N ASP A 112 2.45 8.86 -27.06
CA ASP A 112 2.10 8.73 -28.48
C ASP A 112 2.30 10.07 -29.21
N LEU A 113 1.86 11.18 -28.61
CA LEU A 113 2.07 12.52 -29.14
C LEU A 113 3.56 12.85 -29.25
N GLN A 114 4.36 12.60 -28.20
CA GLN A 114 5.80 12.84 -28.20
C GLN A 114 6.52 12.04 -29.30
N GLN A 115 6.14 10.77 -29.49
CA GLN A 115 6.68 9.93 -30.55
C GLN A 115 6.30 10.47 -31.95
N ALA A 116 5.06 10.90 -32.13
CA ALA A 116 4.59 11.45 -33.40
C ALA A 116 5.22 12.81 -33.74
N THR A 117 5.51 13.63 -32.72
CA THR A 117 6.07 14.98 -32.90
C THR A 117 7.58 15.04 -32.74
N GLY A 118 8.25 13.94 -32.41
CA GLY A 118 9.69 13.90 -32.16
C GLY A 118 10.54 14.30 -33.37
N ALA A 119 10.02 14.13 -34.59
CA ALA A 119 10.68 14.56 -35.83
C ALA A 119 10.43 16.05 -36.17
N LEU A 120 9.50 16.71 -35.48
CA LEU A 120 9.14 18.11 -35.70
C LEU A 120 9.89 18.99 -34.71
N ALA A 121 11.09 19.44 -35.10
CA ALA A 121 11.96 20.28 -34.26
C ALA A 121 11.24 21.55 -33.76
N ASP A 122 10.31 22.09 -34.55
CA ASP A 122 9.61 23.33 -34.26
C ASP A 122 8.26 23.13 -33.54
N PHE A 123 7.95 21.91 -33.08
CA PHE A 123 6.69 21.67 -32.38
C PHE A 123 6.65 22.46 -31.05
N PRO A 124 5.66 23.36 -30.84
CA PRO A 124 5.70 24.29 -29.71
C PRO A 124 5.79 23.64 -28.33
N ILE A 125 5.16 22.48 -28.14
CA ILE A 125 5.21 21.75 -26.87
C ILE A 125 6.60 21.14 -26.64
N THR A 126 7.27 20.69 -27.70
CA THR A 126 8.63 20.17 -27.61
C THR A 126 9.59 21.29 -27.20
N ILE A 127 9.52 22.46 -27.85
CA ILE A 127 10.34 23.63 -27.52
C ILE A 127 10.11 24.07 -26.07
N GLU A 128 8.85 24.20 -25.67
CA GLU A 128 8.52 24.58 -24.29
C GLU A 128 9.03 23.54 -23.28
N THR A 129 8.96 22.25 -23.61
CA THR A 129 9.47 21.20 -22.73
C THR A 129 11.00 21.26 -22.59
N TYR A 130 11.72 21.58 -23.66
CA TYR A 130 13.16 21.84 -23.56
C TYR A 130 13.46 23.04 -22.67
N ARG A 131 12.74 24.15 -22.82
CA ARG A 131 12.90 25.33 -21.97
C ARG A 131 12.60 25.01 -20.51
N ASP A 132 11.49 24.35 -20.22
CA ASP A 132 11.08 23.91 -18.88
C ASP A 132 12.12 22.99 -18.24
N CYS A 133 12.59 21.97 -18.97
CA CYS A 133 13.63 21.09 -18.46
C CYS A 133 14.96 21.80 -18.23
N LEU A 134 15.46 22.58 -19.20
CA LEU A 134 16.82 23.16 -19.15
C LEU A 134 16.93 24.42 -18.30
N ALA A 135 15.84 25.17 -18.11
CA ALA A 135 15.85 26.43 -17.38
C ALA A 135 15.19 26.34 -16.00
N ASP A 136 14.13 25.53 -15.84
CA ASP A 136 13.35 25.52 -14.59
C ASP A 136 13.67 24.34 -13.67
N ILE A 137 14.27 23.27 -14.19
CA ILE A 137 14.49 22.02 -13.43
C ILE A 137 15.95 21.65 -13.37
N LEU A 138 16.61 21.62 -14.52
CA LEU A 138 18.05 21.42 -14.62
C LEU A 138 18.73 22.77 -14.46
N ASP A 139 19.83 22.79 -13.71
CA ASP A 139 20.66 23.98 -13.58
C ASP A 139 21.91 23.83 -14.47
N LEU A 140 21.74 24.12 -15.75
CA LEU A 140 22.83 24.01 -16.72
C LEU A 140 23.92 25.07 -16.47
N GLY A 141 23.55 26.22 -15.92
CA GLY A 141 24.49 27.29 -15.57
C GLY A 141 25.46 26.80 -14.49
N ALA A 142 24.92 26.35 -13.35
CA ALA A 142 25.73 25.83 -12.25
C ALA A 142 26.48 24.54 -12.65
N LEU A 143 25.92 23.68 -13.50
CA LEU A 143 26.67 22.53 -14.03
C LEU A 143 27.90 22.97 -14.84
N THR A 144 27.76 24.01 -15.67
CA THR A 144 28.87 24.56 -16.46
C THR A 144 29.98 25.06 -15.54
N GLU A 145 29.64 25.82 -14.51
CA GLU A 145 30.59 26.32 -13.49
C GLU A 145 31.32 25.17 -12.79
N VAL A 146 30.60 24.12 -12.38
CA VAL A 146 31.21 22.94 -11.73
C VAL A 146 32.18 22.23 -12.67
N LEU A 147 31.81 22.02 -13.94
CA LEU A 147 32.67 21.32 -14.90
C LEU A 147 33.90 22.16 -15.29
N ASP A 148 33.76 23.48 -15.41
CA ASP A 148 34.88 24.39 -15.67
C ASP A 148 35.83 24.48 -14.45
N ALA A 149 35.29 24.44 -13.23
CA ALA A 149 36.06 24.37 -11.99
C ALA A 149 36.80 23.02 -11.86
N ILE A 150 36.23 21.91 -12.34
CA ILE A 150 36.95 20.63 -12.46
C ILE A 150 38.07 20.72 -13.50
N ALA A 151 37.79 21.29 -14.68
CA ALA A 151 38.75 21.40 -15.78
C ALA A 151 39.94 22.32 -15.43
N SER A 152 39.71 23.39 -14.67
CA SER A 152 40.75 24.29 -14.17
C SER A 152 41.52 23.75 -12.95
N GLY A 153 41.04 22.66 -12.35
CA GLY A 153 41.65 22.03 -11.18
C GLY A 153 41.26 22.64 -9.83
N GLU A 154 40.32 23.60 -9.81
CA GLU A 154 39.75 24.16 -8.58
C GLU A 154 38.96 23.09 -7.81
N ILE A 155 38.21 22.24 -8.52
CA ILE A 155 37.52 21.08 -7.96
C ILE A 155 38.29 19.81 -8.30
N THR A 156 38.77 19.11 -7.27
CA THR A 156 39.46 17.82 -7.44
C THR A 156 38.47 16.66 -7.41
N VAL A 157 38.53 15.79 -8.42
CA VAL A 157 37.76 14.54 -8.46
C VAL A 157 38.62 13.39 -7.93
N VAL A 158 38.15 12.71 -6.88
CA VAL A 158 38.87 11.59 -6.25
C VAL A 158 38.08 10.31 -6.41
N GLY A 159 38.64 9.34 -7.13
CA GLY A 159 38.11 7.98 -7.22
C GLY A 159 38.54 7.12 -6.04
N ARG A 160 37.59 6.46 -5.37
CA ARG A 160 37.87 5.44 -4.36
C ARG A 160 37.08 4.17 -4.67
N VAL A 161 37.75 3.03 -4.57
CA VAL A 161 37.14 1.71 -4.66
C VAL A 161 37.12 1.12 -3.26
N GLY A 162 35.96 0.66 -2.82
CA GLY A 162 35.78 0.02 -1.52
C GLY A 162 34.95 -1.24 -1.65
N GLU A 163 35.19 -2.21 -0.78
CA GLU A 163 34.43 -3.47 -0.72
C GLU A 163 33.00 -3.27 -0.18
N ALA A 164 32.75 -2.14 0.49
CA ALA A 164 31.44 -1.76 1.02
C ALA A 164 31.14 -0.27 0.74
N PRO A 165 29.84 0.13 0.66
CA PRO A 165 29.45 1.53 0.52
C PRO A 165 29.92 2.36 1.72
N SER A 166 30.36 3.60 1.46
CA SER A 166 30.59 4.58 2.54
C SER A 166 29.25 4.98 3.19
N GLY A 167 29.27 5.54 4.41
CA GLY A 167 28.04 5.97 5.11
C GLY A 167 27.19 6.96 4.29
N VAL A 168 27.82 7.85 3.51
CA VAL A 168 27.12 8.77 2.61
C VAL A 168 26.58 8.03 1.37
N ALA A 169 27.34 7.05 0.86
CA ALA A 169 26.91 6.25 -0.31
C ALA A 169 25.71 5.36 0.05
N ALA A 170 25.68 4.84 1.28
CA ALA A 170 24.57 4.05 1.80
C ALA A 170 23.25 4.84 1.79
N GLY A 171 23.28 6.15 2.04
CA GLY A 171 22.08 7.01 1.96
C GLY A 171 21.53 7.17 0.54
N LEU A 172 22.41 7.28 -0.47
CA LEU A 172 22.01 7.32 -1.89
C LEU A 172 21.52 5.94 -2.38
N ASP A 173 22.18 4.87 -1.94
CA ASP A 173 21.79 3.49 -2.25
C ASP A 173 20.43 3.13 -1.61
N TYR A 174 20.21 3.55 -0.36
CA TYR A 174 18.92 3.42 0.32
C TYR A 174 17.80 4.19 -0.40
N ARG A 175 18.05 5.44 -0.82
CA ARG A 175 17.08 6.22 -1.61
C ARG A 175 16.73 5.54 -2.91
N PHE A 176 17.71 4.98 -3.61
CA PHE A 176 17.47 4.19 -4.82
C PHE A 176 16.62 2.95 -4.53
N ALA A 177 16.96 2.18 -3.49
CA ALA A 177 16.19 1.00 -3.07
C ALA A 177 14.72 1.36 -2.78
N MET A 178 14.50 2.47 -2.07
CA MET A 178 13.16 2.95 -1.74
C MET A 178 12.42 3.45 -2.98
N GLN A 179 13.02 4.30 -3.82
CA GLN A 179 12.38 4.76 -5.05
C GLN A 179 11.97 3.58 -5.94
N TYR A 180 12.85 2.57 -6.09
CA TYR A 180 12.55 1.37 -6.86
C TYR A 180 11.51 0.44 -6.20
N MET A 181 11.38 0.47 -4.86
CA MET A 181 10.32 -0.22 -4.12
C MET A 181 8.95 0.45 -4.29
N TYR A 182 8.89 1.77 -4.52
CA TYR A 182 7.66 2.56 -4.55
C TYR A 182 7.24 3.07 -5.95
N GLU A 183 8.09 3.03 -6.97
CA GLU A 183 7.70 3.34 -8.36
C GLU A 183 6.90 2.17 -8.98
N HIS A 184 5.59 2.35 -9.11
CA HIS A 184 4.68 1.32 -9.62
C HIS A 184 4.72 1.17 -11.15
N ASP A 185 4.98 -0.07 -11.60
CA ASP A 185 4.11 -0.92 -12.45
C ASP A 185 4.92 -1.80 -13.45
N ALA A 186 5.39 -2.98 -13.00
CA ALA A 186 5.65 -4.20 -13.80
C ALA A 186 5.85 -5.39 -12.81
N PRO A 187 5.79 -6.66 -13.28
CA PRO A 187 5.56 -7.83 -12.43
C PRO A 187 6.58 -7.96 -11.31
N ARG A 188 6.07 -8.00 -10.07
CA ARG A 188 6.86 -8.02 -8.82
C ARG A 188 7.78 -9.24 -8.67
N GLY A 189 7.70 -10.22 -9.57
CA GLY A 189 8.51 -11.45 -9.56
C GLY A 189 9.99 -11.21 -9.83
N GLU A 190 10.36 -10.38 -10.81
CA GLU A 190 11.79 -10.16 -11.16
C GLU A 190 12.45 -9.02 -10.36
N ARG A 191 11.65 -8.09 -9.82
CA ARG A 191 12.15 -6.85 -9.20
C ARG A 191 12.66 -7.02 -7.77
N GLN A 192 12.15 -8.01 -7.03
CA GLN A 192 12.51 -8.22 -5.61
C GLN A 192 13.88 -8.90 -5.45
N PHE A 193 14.32 -9.67 -6.44
CA PHE A 193 15.64 -10.31 -6.44
C PHE A 193 16.81 -9.30 -6.46
N ALA A 194 16.61 -8.11 -7.02
CA ALA A 194 17.66 -7.07 -7.07
C ALA A 194 17.76 -6.21 -5.79
N ALA A 195 16.66 -6.06 -5.04
CA ALA A 195 16.64 -5.36 -3.74
C ALA A 195 17.07 -6.26 -2.57
N LEU A 196 17.11 -7.58 -2.76
CA LEU A 196 17.66 -8.53 -1.79
C LEU A 196 19.18 -8.76 -1.96
N ASN A 197 19.79 -8.11 -2.95
CA ASN A 197 21.25 -7.90 -3.01
C ASN A 197 21.73 -6.75 -2.11
N VAL A 198 20.86 -6.26 -1.22
CA VAL A 198 21.20 -5.35 -0.13
C VAL A 198 22.20 -6.02 0.81
N SER A 199 23.22 -5.26 1.23
CA SER A 199 24.35 -5.77 2.01
C SER A 199 23.89 -6.51 3.28
N ARG A 200 24.63 -7.59 3.62
CA ARG A 200 24.42 -8.43 4.81
C ARG A 200 24.25 -7.62 6.10
N ALA A 201 24.93 -6.46 6.19
CA ALA A 201 24.88 -5.57 7.33
C ALA A 201 23.50 -4.88 7.46
N LEU A 202 22.95 -4.35 6.36
CA LEU A 202 21.69 -3.61 6.39
C LEU A 202 20.49 -4.52 6.70
N LEU A 203 20.46 -5.73 6.12
CA LEU A 203 19.41 -6.72 6.44
C LEU A 203 19.48 -7.16 7.91
N GLY A 204 20.70 -7.33 8.45
CA GLY A 204 20.90 -7.63 9.87
C GLY A 204 20.45 -6.49 10.79
N GLU A 205 20.74 -5.24 10.46
CA GLU A 205 20.29 -4.07 11.23
C GLU A 205 18.76 -3.93 11.22
N LEU A 206 18.13 -4.06 10.06
CA LEU A 206 16.67 -3.93 9.92
C LEU A 206 15.90 -5.05 10.66
N LEU A 207 16.47 -6.26 10.74
CA LEU A 207 15.94 -7.36 11.54
C LEU A 207 16.11 -7.14 13.05
N ARG A 208 17.21 -6.50 13.46
CA ARG A 208 17.49 -6.17 14.87
C ARG A 208 16.61 -5.04 15.40
N ASP A 209 16.37 -4.02 14.57
CA ASP A 209 15.51 -2.88 14.90
C ASP A 209 14.01 -3.22 14.86
N GLY A 210 13.64 -4.45 14.46
CA GLY A 210 12.26 -4.92 14.44
C GLY A 210 11.39 -4.33 13.32
N SER A 211 11.97 -3.50 12.45
CA SER A 211 11.27 -2.89 11.31
C SER A 211 10.70 -3.95 10.36
N LEU A 212 11.48 -5.00 10.07
CA LEU A 212 11.06 -6.14 9.24
C LEU A 212 10.08 -7.08 9.95
N ALA A 213 10.16 -7.18 11.28
CA ALA A 213 9.27 -8.02 12.08
C ALA A 213 7.80 -7.58 11.96
N SER A 214 7.58 -6.27 11.77
CA SER A 214 6.23 -5.69 11.57
C SER A 214 5.62 -6.03 10.20
N LEU A 215 6.43 -6.46 9.24
CA LEU A 215 6.00 -6.76 7.86
C LEU A 215 5.74 -8.25 7.63
N ALA A 216 6.20 -9.13 8.53
CA ALA A 216 5.98 -10.56 8.45
C ALA A 216 4.58 -10.93 8.98
N GLN A 217 3.74 -11.50 8.13
CA GLN A 217 2.43 -12.02 8.54
C GLN A 217 2.63 -13.36 9.28
N PRO A 218 1.99 -13.58 10.45
CA PRO A 218 2.11 -14.84 11.20
C PRO A 218 1.85 -16.09 10.35
N GLU A 219 0.87 -16.02 9.46
CA GLU A 219 0.49 -17.12 8.56
C GLU A 219 1.59 -17.43 7.53
N ALA A 220 2.37 -16.43 7.12
CA ALA A 220 3.51 -16.64 6.21
C ALA A 220 4.67 -17.33 6.91
N ILE A 221 4.91 -17.02 8.18
CA ILE A 221 5.93 -17.67 9.01
C ILE A 221 5.55 -19.14 9.20
N GLU A 222 4.30 -19.41 9.59
CA GLU A 222 3.80 -20.76 9.84
C GLU A 222 3.91 -21.65 8.58
N ASP A 223 3.55 -21.12 7.41
CA ASP A 223 3.64 -21.85 6.14
C ASP A 223 5.09 -22.17 5.75
N VAL A 224 6.03 -21.25 5.96
CA VAL A 224 7.46 -21.53 5.72
C VAL A 224 8.00 -22.60 6.67
N VAL A 225 7.66 -22.51 7.96
CA VAL A 225 8.03 -23.54 8.95
C VAL A 225 7.41 -24.89 8.61
N ALA A 226 6.14 -24.92 8.18
CA ALA A 226 5.46 -26.16 7.78
C ALA A 226 6.12 -26.84 6.57
N ARG A 227 6.64 -26.07 5.61
CA ARG A 227 7.35 -26.62 4.43
C ARG A 227 8.68 -27.22 4.80
N VAL A 228 9.45 -26.50 5.62
CA VAL A 228 10.73 -26.97 6.14
C VAL A 228 10.57 -28.28 6.90
N GLU A 229 9.56 -28.36 7.77
CA GLU A 229 9.25 -29.57 8.54
C GLU A 229 8.52 -30.66 7.74
N ARG A 230 8.38 -30.48 6.41
CA ARG A 230 7.71 -31.44 5.50
C ARG A 230 6.25 -31.74 5.90
N ARG A 231 5.59 -30.80 6.58
CA ARG A 231 4.19 -30.85 6.99
C ARG A 231 3.24 -30.23 5.97
N ALA A 232 3.73 -29.31 5.15
CA ALA A 232 2.92 -28.73 4.08
C ALA A 232 2.57 -29.80 3.04
N ALA A 233 1.35 -29.75 2.49
CA ALA A 233 0.82 -30.78 1.60
C ALA A 233 1.69 -31.01 0.35
N ASP A 234 2.33 -29.95 -0.16
CA ASP A 234 3.24 -30.00 -1.32
C ASP A 234 4.68 -30.42 -0.98
N TYR A 235 4.98 -30.69 0.30
CA TYR A 235 6.32 -31.02 0.81
C TYR A 235 6.36 -32.31 1.65
N ARG A 236 5.25 -33.08 1.69
CA ARG A 236 5.19 -34.34 2.45
C ARG A 236 6.12 -35.39 1.84
N LEU A 237 6.52 -36.34 2.68
CA LEU A 237 7.29 -37.50 2.25
C LEU A 237 6.32 -38.53 1.65
N GLU A 238 6.45 -38.80 0.36
CA GLU A 238 5.60 -39.76 -0.36
C GLU A 238 6.36 -41.03 -0.73
N GLN A 239 7.69 -40.95 -0.86
CA GLN A 239 8.55 -42.04 -1.30
C GLN A 239 9.80 -42.20 -0.40
N PRO A 240 10.45 -43.38 -0.39
CA PRO A 240 11.70 -43.60 0.33
C PRO A 240 12.82 -42.62 -0.07
N THR A 241 12.86 -42.21 -1.34
CA THR A 241 13.86 -41.26 -1.86
C THR A 241 13.67 -39.87 -1.25
N ASP A 242 12.43 -39.46 -0.98
CA ASP A 242 12.14 -38.17 -0.35
C ASP A 242 12.66 -38.14 1.08
N LEU A 243 12.55 -39.25 1.81
CA LEU A 243 13.11 -39.40 3.14
C LEU A 243 14.64 -39.32 3.12
N LEU A 244 15.32 -39.94 2.15
CA LEU A 244 16.77 -39.81 1.99
C LEU A 244 17.18 -38.36 1.75
N GLN A 245 16.49 -37.66 0.85
CA GLN A 245 16.75 -36.26 0.55
C GLN A 245 16.51 -35.37 1.77
N ALA A 246 15.41 -35.60 2.49
CA ALA A 246 15.08 -34.85 3.71
C ALA A 246 16.14 -35.05 4.79
N LEU A 247 16.63 -36.27 5.01
CA LEU A 247 17.71 -36.54 5.96
C LEU A 247 19.04 -35.91 5.53
N PHE A 248 19.32 -35.84 4.23
CA PHE A 248 20.51 -35.18 3.73
C PHE A 248 20.45 -33.65 3.92
N GLU A 249 19.29 -33.03 3.65
CA GLU A 249 19.08 -31.58 3.76
C GLU A 249 18.91 -31.11 5.21
N LEU A 250 18.07 -31.77 5.99
CA LEU A 250 17.73 -31.40 7.37
C LEU A 250 18.78 -31.86 8.39
N GLY A 251 19.59 -32.86 8.04
CA GLY A 251 20.63 -33.46 8.88
C GLY A 251 20.13 -34.68 9.65
N ASP A 252 19.21 -34.48 10.60
CA ASP A 252 18.61 -35.55 11.39
C ASP A 252 17.12 -35.35 11.61
N MET A 253 16.41 -36.47 11.74
CA MET A 253 15.00 -36.48 12.12
C MET A 253 14.72 -37.58 13.15
N THR A 254 13.81 -37.32 14.09
CA THR A 254 13.23 -38.39 14.92
C THR A 254 12.24 -39.22 14.13
N THR A 255 11.92 -40.42 14.63
CA THR A 255 10.83 -41.23 14.07
C THR A 255 9.50 -40.47 14.08
N ASP A 256 9.23 -39.66 15.12
CA ASP A 256 7.99 -38.86 15.21
C ASP A 256 7.96 -37.68 14.24
N GLU A 257 9.11 -37.07 13.95
CA GLU A 257 9.24 -36.03 12.93
C GLU A 257 8.98 -36.64 11.53
N ILE A 258 9.53 -37.82 11.26
CA ILE A 258 9.30 -38.56 10.01
C ILE A 258 7.82 -38.97 9.87
N ALA A 259 7.21 -39.46 10.95
CA ALA A 259 5.80 -39.84 10.96
C ALA A 259 4.89 -38.64 10.65
N ARG A 260 5.15 -37.47 11.26
CA ARG A 260 4.40 -36.23 10.98
C ARG A 260 4.62 -35.73 9.54
N ALA A 261 5.80 -35.95 8.97
CA ALA A 261 6.16 -35.55 7.62
C ALA A 261 5.59 -36.49 6.53
N SER A 262 5.23 -37.73 6.88
CA SER A 262 4.76 -38.76 5.93
C SER A 262 3.24 -38.88 5.92
N GLU A 263 2.67 -39.40 4.83
CA GLU A 263 1.25 -39.79 4.80
C GLU A 263 1.05 -41.25 5.21
N GLY A 264 0.41 -41.46 6.36
CA GLY A 264 0.15 -42.79 6.92
C GLY A 264 1.41 -43.48 7.47
N ASP A 265 1.31 -44.78 7.75
CA ASP A 265 2.34 -45.56 8.44
C ASP A 265 3.39 -46.21 7.52
N THR A 266 3.47 -45.74 6.26
CA THR A 266 4.38 -46.29 5.23
C THR A 266 5.86 -46.02 5.53
N TYR A 267 6.16 -44.98 6.32
CA TYR A 267 7.51 -44.56 6.68
C TYR A 267 8.33 -45.62 7.42
N ALA A 268 7.66 -46.49 8.21
CA ALA A 268 8.34 -47.56 8.94
C ALA A 268 9.01 -48.57 7.99
N GLY A 269 8.33 -48.88 6.88
CA GLY A 269 8.88 -49.75 5.83
C GLY A 269 10.06 -49.09 5.10
N TRP A 270 10.00 -47.78 4.88
CA TRP A 270 11.10 -47.02 4.26
C TRP A 270 12.34 -47.00 5.14
N LEU A 271 12.17 -46.72 6.45
CA LEU A 271 13.25 -46.75 7.42
C LEU A 271 13.96 -48.11 7.44
N ALA A 272 13.20 -49.21 7.51
CA ALA A 272 13.77 -50.55 7.51
C ALA A 272 14.52 -50.87 6.20
N ALA A 273 13.95 -50.50 5.05
CA ALA A 273 14.56 -50.75 3.74
C ALA A 273 15.84 -49.94 3.52
N LEU A 274 15.83 -48.65 3.86
CA LEU A 274 16.98 -47.75 3.71
C LEU A 274 18.11 -48.08 4.68
N ALA A 275 17.77 -48.43 5.93
CA ALA A 275 18.75 -48.86 6.92
C ALA A 275 19.38 -50.21 6.53
N GLY A 276 18.58 -51.15 6.00
CA GLY A 276 19.08 -52.43 5.48
C GLY A 276 20.05 -52.28 4.31
N ARG A 277 19.89 -51.22 3.50
CA ARG A 277 20.82 -50.82 2.41
C ARG A 277 21.98 -49.94 2.88
N GLN A 278 22.08 -49.66 4.17
CA GLN A 278 23.10 -48.77 4.77
C GLN A 278 23.12 -47.34 4.20
N GLN A 279 21.98 -46.85 3.69
CA GLN A 279 21.87 -45.48 3.18
C GLN A 279 21.52 -44.48 4.30
N ILE A 280 20.93 -44.97 5.39
CA ILE A 280 20.65 -44.21 6.60
C ILE A 280 21.17 -44.96 7.82
N VAL A 281 21.46 -44.23 8.89
CA VAL A 281 21.96 -44.77 10.15
C VAL A 281 21.10 -44.23 11.28
N SER A 282 20.75 -45.10 12.23
CA SER A 282 20.17 -44.67 13.51
C SER A 282 21.28 -44.42 14.53
N LEU A 283 21.15 -43.32 15.25
CA LEU A 283 22.03 -42.95 16.36
C LEU A 283 21.21 -42.38 17.51
N ARG A 284 21.83 -42.25 18.68
CA ARG A 284 21.16 -41.75 19.87
C ARG A 284 21.83 -40.45 20.32
N ILE A 285 21.05 -39.39 20.40
CA ILE A 285 21.46 -38.10 21.00
C ILE A 285 20.61 -37.94 22.25
N GLY A 286 21.26 -38.06 23.41
CA GLY A 286 20.55 -38.12 24.70
C GLY A 286 19.63 -39.32 24.80
N GLU A 287 18.34 -39.05 24.98
CA GLU A 287 17.30 -40.07 25.10
C GLU A 287 16.54 -40.36 23.80
N GLU A 288 16.80 -39.59 22.74
CA GLU A 288 16.07 -39.67 21.49
C GLU A 288 16.87 -40.44 20.42
N THR A 289 16.17 -41.33 19.72
CA THR A 289 16.70 -42.00 18.54
C THR A 289 16.52 -41.10 17.32
N ARG A 290 17.62 -40.83 16.62
CA ARG A 290 17.71 -39.96 15.45
C ARG A 290 18.14 -40.77 14.24
N TRP A 291 17.53 -40.49 13.10
CA TRP A 291 17.94 -41.03 11.81
C TRP A 291 18.74 -39.97 11.06
N VAL A 292 19.84 -40.39 10.43
CA VAL A 292 20.71 -39.53 9.62
C VAL A 292 21.07 -40.21 8.32
N HIS A 293 21.39 -39.42 7.30
CA HIS A 293 21.96 -39.95 6.07
C HIS A 293 23.36 -40.55 6.34
N ALA A 294 23.69 -41.68 5.72
CA ALA A 294 24.95 -42.39 5.97
C ALA A 294 26.19 -41.51 5.71
N ASP A 295 26.19 -40.72 4.63
CA ASP A 295 27.28 -39.78 4.31
C ASP A 295 27.53 -38.71 5.38
N ARG A 296 26.54 -38.43 6.24
CA ARG A 296 26.64 -37.44 7.32
C ARG A 296 26.95 -38.05 8.67
N PHE A 297 26.92 -39.38 8.77
CA PHE A 297 27.09 -40.08 10.04
C PHE A 297 28.43 -39.76 10.74
N ALA A 298 29.50 -39.54 9.98
CA ALA A 298 30.80 -39.16 10.52
C ALA A 298 30.76 -37.82 11.27
N GLU A 299 30.01 -36.85 10.76
CA GLU A 299 29.83 -35.53 11.39
C GLU A 299 29.09 -35.69 12.74
N TYR A 300 28.03 -36.50 12.77
CA TYR A 300 27.27 -36.77 14.00
C TYR A 300 28.07 -37.52 15.06
N ARG A 301 29.02 -38.36 14.66
CA ARG A 301 29.95 -39.00 15.60
C ARG A 301 30.90 -37.98 16.25
N ALA A 302 31.27 -36.93 15.51
CA ALA A 302 32.15 -35.86 15.98
C ALA A 302 31.41 -34.72 16.69
N LEU A 303 30.10 -34.84 16.94
CA LEU A 303 29.27 -33.78 17.56
C LEU A 303 29.85 -33.27 18.89
N GLY A 304 30.49 -34.13 19.69
CA GLY A 304 31.11 -33.73 20.96
C GLY A 304 32.41 -32.94 20.81
N ASP A 305 33.12 -33.12 19.68
CA ASP A 305 34.40 -32.48 19.40
C ASP A 305 34.22 -31.19 18.56
N ASP A 306 33.40 -31.27 17.51
CA ASP A 306 33.06 -30.15 16.63
C ASP A 306 31.56 -30.16 16.28
N PRO A 307 30.71 -29.48 17.08
CA PRO A 307 29.28 -29.42 16.85
C PRO A 307 28.88 -28.45 15.73
N ARG A 308 29.80 -27.61 15.25
CA ARG A 308 29.48 -26.49 14.35
C ARG A 308 28.82 -26.93 13.03
N PRO A 309 29.29 -27.97 12.30
CA PRO A 309 28.68 -28.36 11.03
C PRO A 309 27.20 -28.76 11.18
N ILE A 310 26.86 -29.42 12.27
CA ILE A 310 25.50 -29.89 12.57
C ILE A 310 24.62 -28.70 12.96
N LEU A 311 25.11 -27.82 13.84
CA LEU A 311 24.38 -26.64 14.28
C LEU A 311 24.06 -25.69 13.12
N VAL A 312 25.06 -25.41 12.27
CA VAL A 312 24.89 -24.54 11.10
C VAL A 312 23.89 -25.16 10.12
N ARG A 313 24.02 -26.46 9.80
CA ARG A 313 23.07 -27.15 8.92
C ARG A 313 21.67 -27.11 9.50
N ALA A 314 21.52 -27.43 10.78
CA ALA A 314 20.22 -27.44 11.44
C ALA A 314 19.56 -26.07 11.42
N ALA A 315 20.32 -25.00 11.61
CA ALA A 315 19.81 -23.63 11.54
C ALA A 315 19.41 -23.24 10.11
N LEU A 316 20.27 -23.50 9.12
CA LEU A 316 19.99 -23.22 7.70
C LEU A 316 18.78 -24.00 7.20
N ALA A 317 18.71 -25.29 7.53
CA ALA A 317 17.63 -26.18 7.15
C ALA A 317 16.30 -25.77 7.80
N ARG A 318 16.32 -25.37 9.08
CA ARG A 318 15.12 -24.92 9.81
C ARG A 318 14.57 -23.58 9.30
N GLY A 319 15.42 -22.77 8.68
CA GLY A 319 15.07 -21.44 8.19
C GLY A 319 14.91 -20.40 9.30
N ILE A 320 14.13 -20.70 10.34
CA ILE A 320 14.01 -19.90 11.57
C ILE A 320 14.20 -20.80 12.78
N THR A 321 15.07 -20.40 13.70
CA THR A 321 15.27 -21.08 14.97
C THR A 321 15.78 -20.12 16.04
N ASP A 322 15.68 -20.49 17.31
CA ASP A 322 16.34 -19.81 18.40
C ASP A 322 17.52 -20.63 18.95
N THR A 323 18.37 -19.97 19.75
CA THR A 323 19.53 -20.59 20.38
C THR A 323 19.13 -21.70 21.37
N PRO A 324 18.15 -21.49 22.28
CA PRO A 324 17.76 -22.51 23.25
C PRO A 324 17.24 -23.81 22.60
N THR A 325 16.55 -23.72 21.46
CA THR A 325 16.01 -24.88 20.74
C THR A 325 17.11 -25.77 20.20
N LEU A 326 18.14 -25.19 19.57
CA LEU A 326 19.28 -25.97 19.07
C LEU A 326 20.15 -26.52 20.21
N ALA A 327 20.35 -25.75 21.27
CA ALA A 327 21.08 -26.18 22.46
C ALA A 327 20.42 -27.42 23.08
N ARG A 328 19.09 -27.40 23.25
CA ARG A 328 18.33 -28.58 23.73
C ARG A 328 18.35 -29.74 22.75
N ARG A 329 18.20 -29.50 21.45
CA ARG A 329 18.15 -30.57 20.43
C ARG A 329 19.45 -31.38 20.38
N TYR A 330 20.60 -30.70 20.46
CA TYR A 330 21.91 -31.34 20.30
C TYR A 330 22.69 -31.51 21.63
N LEU A 331 22.08 -31.14 22.76
CA LEU A 331 22.66 -31.24 24.11
C LEU A 331 24.01 -30.51 24.24
N VAL A 332 24.09 -29.33 23.62
CA VAL A 332 25.24 -28.42 23.69
C VAL A 332 24.88 -27.16 24.46
N SER A 333 25.87 -26.43 24.96
CA SER A 333 25.61 -25.16 25.65
C SER A 333 25.15 -24.09 24.66
N GLU A 334 24.33 -23.14 25.13
CA GLU A 334 23.88 -22.01 24.30
C GLU A 334 25.06 -21.16 23.77
N ALA A 335 26.15 -21.07 24.54
CA ALA A 335 27.36 -20.38 24.11
C ALA A 335 27.97 -20.99 22.84
N VAL A 336 28.07 -22.33 22.79
CA VAL A 336 28.58 -23.06 21.62
C VAL A 336 27.68 -22.86 20.40
N VAL A 337 26.36 -22.81 20.61
CA VAL A 337 25.40 -22.51 19.53
C VAL A 337 25.62 -21.10 18.99
N GLN A 338 25.68 -20.09 19.87
CA GLN A 338 25.88 -18.71 19.43
C GLN A 338 27.18 -18.53 18.67
N GLU A 339 28.29 -19.08 19.17
CA GLU A 339 29.59 -19.02 18.52
C GLU A 339 29.57 -19.70 17.14
N SER A 340 28.97 -20.90 17.06
CA SER A 340 28.87 -21.67 15.81
C SER A 340 28.08 -20.94 14.73
N LEU A 341 26.94 -20.34 15.08
CA LEU A 341 26.05 -19.67 14.12
C LEU A 341 26.52 -18.26 13.76
N GLN A 342 27.12 -17.53 14.71
CA GLN A 342 27.62 -16.18 14.46
C GLN A 342 28.76 -16.15 13.44
N ALA A 343 29.54 -17.24 13.37
CA ALA A 343 30.61 -17.41 12.41
C ALA A 343 30.12 -17.74 10.99
N ASP A 344 28.83 -18.04 10.77
CA ASP A 344 28.28 -18.42 9.47
C ASP A 344 27.70 -17.21 8.70
N PRO A 345 28.03 -17.05 7.40
CA PRO A 345 27.54 -15.94 6.58
C PRO A 345 26.10 -16.08 6.06
N GLY A 346 25.53 -17.28 6.08
CA GLY A 346 24.17 -17.57 5.61
C GLY A 346 23.08 -17.24 6.64
N LEU A 347 23.46 -17.06 7.90
CA LEU A 347 22.53 -16.80 9.00
C LEU A 347 22.54 -15.32 9.42
N LEU A 348 21.34 -14.81 9.68
CA LEU A 348 21.08 -13.48 10.21
C LEU A 348 20.50 -13.61 11.62
N ARG A 349 20.72 -12.58 12.45
CA ARG A 349 20.21 -12.53 13.83
C ARG A 349 19.23 -11.36 13.96
N GLY A 350 18.04 -11.62 14.47
CA GLY A 350 17.02 -10.58 14.71
C GLY A 350 15.64 -11.15 15.02
N ARG A 351 14.60 -10.33 14.93
CA ARG A 351 13.23 -10.71 15.33
C ARG A 351 12.36 -10.89 14.09
N VAL A 352 11.62 -12.01 14.01
CA VAL A 352 10.68 -12.29 12.91
C VAL A 352 9.30 -12.56 13.47
N GLY A 353 8.35 -11.69 13.12
CA GLY A 353 6.97 -11.75 13.60
C GLY A 353 6.71 -10.87 14.84
N PRO A 354 5.44 -10.57 15.12
CA PRO A 354 5.04 -9.68 16.21
C PRO A 354 5.33 -10.31 17.58
N GLY A 355 6.09 -9.59 18.42
CA GLY A 355 6.41 -10.04 19.79
C GLY A 355 7.45 -11.16 19.89
N ALA A 356 8.11 -11.52 18.78
CA ALA A 356 9.13 -12.56 18.78
C ALA A 356 10.41 -12.13 19.52
N GLU A 357 11.03 -13.08 20.22
CA GLU A 357 12.37 -12.94 20.78
C GLU A 357 13.44 -12.99 19.68
N GLU A 358 14.70 -12.81 20.06
CA GLU A 358 15.81 -12.81 19.11
C GLU A 358 16.08 -14.23 18.57
N GLN A 359 16.03 -14.36 17.24
CA GLN A 359 16.11 -15.61 16.51
C GLN A 359 17.23 -15.56 15.46
N TRP A 360 17.63 -16.75 15.01
CA TRP A 360 18.48 -16.98 13.85
C TRP A 360 17.60 -17.27 12.64
N VAL A 361 17.89 -16.58 11.54
CA VAL A 361 17.08 -16.60 10.34
C VAL A 361 17.97 -16.80 9.12
N GLU A 362 17.67 -17.80 8.33
CA GLU A 362 18.30 -18.05 7.04
C GLU A 362 17.73 -17.09 5.98
N ARG A 363 18.59 -16.62 5.07
CA ARG A 363 18.26 -15.55 4.11
C ARG A 363 17.12 -15.93 3.16
N SER A 364 17.17 -17.13 2.58
CA SER A 364 16.14 -17.60 1.65
C SER A 364 14.80 -17.80 2.37
N ALA A 365 14.80 -18.22 3.64
CA ALA A 365 13.61 -18.33 4.47
C ALA A 365 12.99 -16.95 4.73
N LEU A 366 13.81 -15.94 5.05
CA LEU A 366 13.33 -14.56 5.20
C LEU A 366 12.67 -14.02 3.93
N ASP A 367 13.29 -14.25 2.77
CA ASP A 367 12.73 -13.86 1.47
C ASP A 367 11.40 -14.59 1.19
N GLN A 368 11.32 -15.88 1.47
CA GLN A 368 10.07 -16.65 1.33
C GLN A 368 8.95 -16.10 2.22
N ILE A 369 9.25 -15.78 3.49
CA ILE A 369 8.29 -15.19 4.43
C ILE A 369 7.80 -13.84 3.92
N HIS A 370 8.71 -13.01 3.41
CA HIS A 370 8.35 -11.70 2.88
C HIS A 370 7.45 -11.82 1.63
N ARG A 371 7.82 -12.67 0.67
CA ARG A 371 7.01 -12.93 -0.54
C ARG A 371 5.61 -13.41 -0.20
N ARG A 372 5.49 -14.33 0.76
CA ARG A 372 4.19 -14.87 1.21
C ARG A 372 3.37 -13.85 2.00
N SER A 373 4.00 -13.08 2.88
CA SER A 373 3.36 -11.98 3.61
C SER A 373 2.74 -10.95 2.65
N LEU A 374 3.47 -10.60 1.58
CA LEU A 374 2.94 -9.75 0.52
C LEU A 374 1.81 -10.40 -0.28
N ALA A 375 1.88 -11.70 -0.55
CA ALA A 375 0.80 -12.41 -1.23
C ALA A 375 -0.50 -12.38 -0.40
N ILE A 376 -0.40 -12.59 0.91
CA ILE A 376 -1.53 -12.47 1.85
C ILE A 376 -2.10 -11.06 1.83
N LEU A 377 -1.25 -10.03 1.97
CA LEU A 377 -1.69 -8.63 1.94
C LEU A 377 -2.29 -8.22 0.58
N ARG A 378 -1.80 -8.76 -0.53
CA ARG A 378 -2.37 -8.51 -1.87
C ARG A 378 -3.76 -9.10 -2.01
N ARG A 379 -3.97 -10.34 -1.52
CA ARG A 379 -5.31 -10.96 -1.49
C ARG A 379 -6.30 -10.12 -0.67
N ALA A 380 -5.84 -9.48 0.40
CA ALA A 380 -6.68 -8.58 1.20
C ALA A 380 -7.09 -7.27 0.49
N ILE A 381 -6.37 -6.85 -0.56
CA ILE A 381 -6.58 -5.58 -1.28
C ILE A 381 -7.00 -5.87 -2.74
N GLU A 382 -7.44 -7.09 -3.05
CA GLU A 382 -7.76 -7.47 -4.41
C GLU A 382 -8.98 -6.67 -4.94
N PRO A 383 -8.88 -6.06 -6.15
CA PRO A 383 -9.99 -5.31 -6.71
C PRO A 383 -11.18 -6.23 -6.98
N VAL A 384 -12.29 -5.96 -6.30
CA VAL A 384 -13.53 -6.72 -6.48
C VAL A 384 -14.30 -6.23 -7.71
N PRO A 385 -15.06 -7.10 -8.39
CA PRO A 385 -15.96 -6.68 -9.47
C PRO A 385 -16.94 -5.60 -9.00
N LEU A 386 -17.39 -4.75 -9.92
CA LEU A 386 -18.37 -3.67 -9.61
C LEU A 386 -19.65 -4.23 -8.95
N GLY A 387 -20.07 -5.43 -9.33
CA GLY A 387 -21.20 -6.13 -8.70
C GLY A 387 -20.98 -6.39 -7.21
N ALA A 388 -19.80 -6.86 -6.82
CA ALA A 388 -19.46 -7.09 -5.41
C ALA A 388 -19.45 -5.79 -4.60
N TYR A 389 -18.95 -4.69 -5.20
CA TYR A 389 -19.03 -3.37 -4.57
C TYR A 389 -20.48 -2.87 -4.42
N ALA A 390 -21.34 -3.09 -5.43
CA ALA A 390 -22.75 -2.73 -5.34
C ALA A 390 -23.48 -3.53 -4.25
N HIS A 391 -23.24 -4.84 -4.16
CA HIS A 391 -23.77 -5.68 -3.07
C HIS A 391 -23.29 -5.21 -1.70
N PHE A 392 -21.98 -4.96 -1.55
CA PHE A 392 -21.42 -4.40 -0.33
C PHE A 392 -22.09 -3.08 0.04
N LEU A 393 -22.29 -2.15 -0.91
CA LEU A 393 -22.94 -0.87 -0.61
C LEU A 393 -24.39 -1.03 -0.17
N LEU A 394 -25.14 -1.96 -0.75
CA LEU A 394 -26.52 -2.24 -0.35
C LEU A 394 -26.57 -2.81 1.07
N ASP A 395 -25.69 -3.78 1.38
CA ASP A 395 -25.58 -4.38 2.71
C ASP A 395 -25.09 -3.37 3.74
N TRP A 396 -24.05 -2.61 3.41
CA TRP A 396 -23.46 -1.56 4.23
C TRP A 396 -24.46 -0.44 4.53
N GLN A 397 -25.33 -0.09 3.57
CA GLN A 397 -26.39 0.89 3.78
C GLN A 397 -27.65 0.29 4.44
N GLY A 398 -27.64 -0.99 4.78
CA GLY A 398 -28.75 -1.67 5.44
C GLY A 398 -29.97 -1.94 4.54
N ILE A 399 -29.82 -1.82 3.22
CA ILE A 399 -30.88 -2.04 2.21
C ILE A 399 -30.97 -3.54 1.91
N ARG A 400 -31.36 -4.35 2.91
CA ARG A 400 -31.64 -5.79 2.71
C ARG A 400 -33.10 -6.00 2.39
N ARG A 401 -33.39 -6.49 1.18
CA ARG A 401 -34.68 -7.14 0.90
C ARG A 401 -34.74 -8.47 1.65
N GLY A 402 -35.61 -8.59 2.65
CA GLY A 402 -36.10 -9.86 3.19
C GLY A 402 -35.17 -10.63 4.13
N SER A 403 -34.93 -10.11 5.33
CA SER A 403 -34.61 -10.97 6.49
C SER A 403 -35.78 -10.88 7.46
N ALA A 404 -36.63 -11.90 7.50
CA ALA A 404 -37.66 -12.03 8.52
C ALA A 404 -37.02 -12.09 9.93
N PRO A 405 -37.68 -11.59 10.99
CA PRO A 405 -37.18 -11.69 12.35
C PRO A 405 -37.05 -13.17 12.77
N ARG A 406 -35.97 -13.48 13.51
CA ARG A 406 -35.82 -14.75 14.26
C ARG A 406 -36.57 -14.64 15.60
N GLU A 407 -37.01 -15.80 16.07
CA GLU A 407 -38.05 -16.09 17.07
C GLU A 407 -37.86 -15.59 18.53
N ASP A 408 -37.11 -14.52 18.80
CA ASP A 408 -36.96 -13.94 20.14
C ASP A 408 -37.29 -12.43 20.17
N GLU A 409 -38.51 -12.06 20.58
CA GLU A 409 -39.04 -10.68 20.54
C GLU A 409 -38.19 -9.67 21.33
N ALA A 410 -37.65 -10.02 22.51
CA ALA A 410 -36.90 -9.08 23.34
C ALA A 410 -35.49 -8.78 22.80
N ALA A 411 -34.79 -9.80 22.28
CA ALA A 411 -33.49 -9.62 21.64
C ALA A 411 -33.62 -8.94 20.27
N ALA A 412 -34.75 -9.18 19.58
CA ALA A 412 -35.10 -8.51 18.33
C ALA A 412 -35.32 -6.99 18.52
N VAL A 413 -35.98 -6.55 19.60
CA VAL A 413 -36.20 -5.12 19.87
C VAL A 413 -34.89 -4.38 20.14
N GLU A 414 -34.00 -4.92 20.99
CA GLU A 414 -32.71 -4.28 21.29
C GLU A 414 -31.79 -4.26 20.05
N GLU A 415 -31.77 -5.33 19.26
CA GLU A 415 -31.03 -5.37 17.98
C GLU A 415 -31.62 -4.42 16.94
N SER A 416 -32.95 -4.30 16.87
CA SER A 416 -33.65 -3.33 16.01
C SER A 416 -33.31 -1.89 16.39
N GLN A 417 -33.25 -1.58 17.69
CA GLN A 417 -32.87 -0.24 18.17
C GLN A 417 -31.39 0.05 17.92
N ARG A 418 -30.49 -0.92 18.11
CA ARG A 418 -29.06 -0.79 17.75
C ARG A 418 -28.86 -0.60 16.25
N ARG A 419 -29.61 -1.34 15.43
CA ARG A 419 -29.62 -1.22 13.96
C ARG A 419 -30.12 0.15 13.52
N LEU A 420 -31.19 0.65 14.12
CA LEU A 420 -31.72 1.99 13.89
C LEU A 420 -30.66 3.07 14.16
N THR A 421 -30.04 3.03 15.33
CA THR A 421 -29.00 3.98 15.72
C THR A 421 -27.81 3.93 14.75
N ARG A 422 -27.36 2.73 14.35
CA ARG A 422 -26.27 2.57 13.37
C ARG A 422 -26.61 3.18 12.00
N ILE A 423 -27.82 2.98 11.50
CA ILE A 423 -28.27 3.54 10.21
C ILE A 423 -28.38 5.06 10.29
N LEU A 424 -28.95 5.60 11.37
CA LEU A 424 -29.04 7.05 11.57
C LEU A 424 -27.66 7.69 11.76
N GLN A 425 -26.73 7.01 12.42
CA GLN A 425 -25.34 7.46 12.52
C GLN A 425 -24.65 7.48 11.17
N GLN A 426 -24.91 6.51 10.30
CA GLN A 426 -24.34 6.45 8.96
C GLN A 426 -24.91 7.53 8.04
N LEU A 427 -26.19 7.89 8.21
CA LEU A 427 -26.88 8.92 7.44
C LEU A 427 -26.90 10.30 8.14
N ARG A 428 -26.15 10.49 9.23
CA ARG A 428 -26.14 11.73 10.00
C ARG A 428 -25.73 12.92 9.12
N GLY A 429 -26.49 14.01 9.21
CA GLY A 429 -26.25 15.23 8.42
C GLY A 429 -26.65 15.15 6.94
N PHE A 430 -27.05 13.98 6.43
CA PHE A 430 -27.59 13.83 5.08
C PHE A 430 -28.91 14.60 4.96
N GLY A 431 -28.97 15.55 4.02
CA GLY A 431 -30.19 16.31 3.76
C GLY A 431 -31.01 15.66 2.68
N ALA A 432 -32.28 15.35 2.92
CA ALA A 432 -33.23 14.89 1.90
C ALA A 432 -34.64 15.43 2.18
N PRO A 433 -35.53 15.50 1.16
CA PRO A 433 -36.93 15.84 1.40
C PRO A 433 -37.55 14.90 2.44
N LEU A 434 -38.40 15.44 3.31
CA LEU A 434 -39.05 14.64 4.36
C LEU A 434 -39.82 13.45 3.76
N THR A 435 -40.47 13.67 2.61
CA THR A 435 -41.18 12.61 1.87
C THR A 435 -40.25 11.48 1.42
N THR A 436 -39.02 11.79 1.01
CA THR A 436 -38.01 10.80 0.62
C THR A 436 -37.47 10.06 1.85
N TRP A 437 -37.31 10.76 2.98
CA TRP A 437 -36.96 10.12 4.25
C TRP A 437 -38.00 9.09 4.68
N MET A 438 -39.28 9.47 4.64
CA MET A 438 -40.38 8.65 5.16
C MET A 438 -40.82 7.55 4.21
N ARG A 439 -40.71 7.73 2.89
CA ARG A 439 -41.18 6.75 1.90
C ARG A 439 -40.08 5.80 1.43
N ASP A 440 -38.86 6.32 1.25
CA ASP A 440 -37.81 5.60 0.53
C ASP A 440 -36.63 5.26 1.47
N ILE A 441 -36.10 6.23 2.23
CA ILE A 441 -34.84 6.03 2.95
C ILE A 441 -34.98 5.17 4.20
N LEU A 442 -35.93 5.49 5.09
CA LEU A 442 -36.13 4.75 6.35
C LEU A 442 -36.81 3.41 6.12
N PRO A 443 -37.92 3.29 5.34
CA PRO A 443 -38.60 2.01 5.16
C PRO A 443 -37.70 0.95 4.50
N ASP A 444 -36.94 1.31 3.47
CA ASP A 444 -36.06 0.36 2.76
C ASP A 444 -34.91 -0.19 3.64
N ARG A 445 -34.60 0.47 4.76
CA ARG A 445 -33.48 0.11 5.65
C ARG A 445 -33.92 -0.50 6.97
N LEU A 446 -35.09 -0.10 7.46
CA LEU A 446 -35.56 -0.39 8.81
C LEU A 446 -36.90 -1.15 8.85
N GLY A 447 -37.63 -1.25 7.73
CA GLY A 447 -38.99 -1.78 7.70
C GLY A 447 -39.97 -0.94 8.52
N ASP A 448 -41.16 -1.50 8.80
CA ASP A 448 -42.25 -0.79 9.47
C ASP A 448 -41.95 -0.53 10.97
N GLU A 449 -41.22 -1.44 11.64
CA GLU A 449 -40.88 -1.31 13.07
C GLU A 449 -39.88 -0.18 13.37
N GLY A 450 -39.04 0.18 12.39
CA GLY A 450 -38.07 1.26 12.54
C GLY A 450 -38.67 2.65 12.68
N GLN A 451 -39.88 2.87 12.15
CA GLN A 451 -40.55 4.16 12.25
C GLN A 451 -40.89 4.53 13.69
N ALA A 452 -41.40 3.56 14.46
CA ALA A 452 -41.69 3.73 15.88
C ALA A 452 -40.43 4.05 16.70
N GLY A 453 -39.28 3.44 16.36
CA GLY A 453 -38.01 3.72 17.00
C GLY A 453 -37.47 5.13 16.70
N VAL A 454 -37.67 5.65 15.48
CA VAL A 454 -37.29 7.03 15.14
C VAL A 454 -38.11 8.03 15.94
N GLU A 455 -39.42 7.80 16.06
CA GLU A 455 -40.30 8.64 16.88
C GLU A 455 -39.86 8.64 18.35
N HIS A 456 -39.51 7.47 18.89
CA HIS A 456 -38.99 7.36 20.25
C HIS A 456 -37.70 8.17 20.45
N LEU A 457 -36.73 8.07 19.54
CA LEU A 457 -35.47 8.84 19.60
C LEU A 457 -35.66 10.34 19.44
N LEU A 458 -36.66 10.76 18.66
CA LEU A 458 -37.06 12.16 18.56
C LEU A 458 -37.69 12.63 19.87
N GLN A 459 -38.62 11.86 20.45
CA GLN A 459 -39.29 12.19 21.71
C GLN A 459 -38.33 12.23 22.90
N SER A 460 -37.34 11.33 22.95
CA SER A 460 -36.29 11.34 23.98
C SER A 460 -35.31 12.52 23.84
N GLY A 461 -35.30 13.18 22.68
CA GLY A 461 -34.39 14.28 22.36
C GLY A 461 -32.95 13.83 22.07
N GLU A 462 -32.72 12.52 21.89
CA GLU A 462 -31.42 11.99 21.45
C GLU A 462 -31.18 12.25 19.97
N LEU A 463 -32.23 12.14 19.16
CA LEU A 463 -32.20 12.51 17.76
C LEU A 463 -32.77 13.91 17.59
N ILE A 464 -32.02 14.77 16.90
CA ILE A 464 -32.44 16.12 16.54
C ILE A 464 -32.48 16.24 15.02
N TRP A 465 -33.30 17.16 14.52
CA TRP A 465 -33.44 17.42 13.09
C TRP A 465 -33.26 18.90 12.78
N ALA A 466 -32.83 19.18 11.56
CA ALA A 466 -32.72 20.54 11.04
C ALA A 466 -33.21 20.60 9.59
N ILE A 467 -33.76 21.76 9.21
CA ILE A 467 -34.19 22.04 7.84
C ILE A 467 -33.17 22.98 7.21
N ASP A 468 -32.68 22.59 6.03
CA ASP A 468 -31.88 23.47 5.19
C ASP A 468 -32.78 24.48 4.47
N ARG A 469 -32.40 25.77 4.49
CA ARG A 469 -33.26 26.84 3.97
C ARG A 469 -33.31 26.77 2.43
N GLY A 470 -34.48 26.49 1.90
CA GLY A 470 -34.81 26.69 0.49
C GLY A 470 -35.98 27.66 0.34
N ASN A 471 -35.95 28.52 -0.68
CA ASN A 471 -37.03 29.48 -0.95
C ASN A 471 -38.37 28.80 -1.36
N ASP A 472 -38.34 27.49 -1.59
CA ASP A 472 -39.47 26.63 -1.94
C ASP A 472 -39.69 25.59 -0.83
N PRO A 473 -40.84 25.61 -0.12
CA PRO A 473 -41.19 24.63 0.90
C PRO A 473 -41.18 23.18 0.39
N ARG A 474 -41.41 22.96 -0.91
CA ARG A 474 -41.38 21.63 -1.54
C ARG A 474 -39.96 21.09 -1.73
N ARG A 475 -38.95 21.95 -1.59
CA ARG A 475 -37.52 21.60 -1.70
C ARG A 475 -36.80 21.62 -0.35
N ALA A 476 -37.53 21.85 0.75
CA ALA A 476 -36.97 21.81 2.10
C ALA A 476 -36.35 20.43 2.36
N ARG A 477 -35.07 20.42 2.73
CA ARG A 477 -34.33 19.20 3.04
C ARG A 477 -34.19 19.07 4.53
N VAL A 478 -34.65 17.95 5.07
CA VAL A 478 -34.51 17.58 6.48
C VAL A 478 -33.24 16.77 6.65
N ARG A 479 -32.50 17.06 7.72
CA ARG A 479 -31.31 16.34 8.16
C ARG A 479 -31.56 15.82 9.57
N PHE A 480 -31.20 14.58 9.85
CA PHE A 480 -31.18 14.01 11.19
C PHE A 480 -29.74 13.97 11.72
N MET A 481 -29.56 14.17 13.03
CA MET A 481 -28.27 14.11 13.71
C MET A 481 -28.47 13.79 15.19
N PHE A 482 -27.47 13.23 15.86
CA PHE A 482 -27.59 12.99 17.30
C PHE A 482 -27.26 14.24 18.11
N ARG A 483 -27.80 14.32 19.31
CA ARG A 483 -27.55 15.42 20.24
C ARG A 483 -26.04 15.59 20.46
N GLY A 484 -25.57 16.84 20.30
CA GLY A 484 -24.15 17.19 20.41
C GLY A 484 -23.38 17.22 19.09
N GLU A 485 -23.92 16.63 18.01
CA GLU A 485 -23.24 16.57 16.70
C GLU A 485 -23.55 17.76 15.78
N GLY A 486 -24.53 18.61 16.15
CA GLY A 486 -25.03 19.67 15.27
C GLY A 486 -23.98 20.66 14.77
N ARG A 487 -22.90 20.90 15.53
CA ARG A 487 -21.80 21.79 15.12
C ARG A 487 -21.02 21.28 13.89
N MET A 488 -21.06 19.97 13.61
CA MET A 488 -20.37 19.38 12.46
C MET A 488 -21.17 19.51 11.16
N PHE A 489 -22.49 19.70 11.25
CA PHE A 489 -23.42 19.60 10.12
C PHE A 489 -24.26 20.85 9.86
N LEU A 490 -24.30 21.79 10.79
CA LEU A 490 -25.03 23.03 10.70
C LEU A 490 -24.07 24.20 10.52
N GLU A 491 -24.43 25.14 9.64
CA GLU A 491 -23.71 26.40 9.54
C GLU A 491 -23.85 27.17 10.87
N PRO A 492 -22.75 27.75 11.38
CA PRO A 492 -22.82 28.61 12.55
C PRO A 492 -23.75 29.78 12.24
N MET A 493 -24.74 30.01 13.10
CA MET A 493 -25.62 31.18 12.99
C MET A 493 -24.73 32.44 12.94
N PRO A 494 -24.95 33.36 11.98
CA PRO A 494 -24.22 34.61 11.96
C PRO A 494 -24.50 35.34 13.28
N THR A 495 -23.47 35.47 14.13
CA THR A 495 -23.50 36.33 15.31
C THR A 495 -23.41 37.77 14.82
N GLY A 496 -24.56 38.34 14.48
CA GLY A 496 -24.66 39.72 14.03
C GLY A 496 -25.01 40.67 15.17
N GLU A 497 -24.00 41.19 15.87
CA GLU A 497 -24.03 42.62 16.21
C GLU A 497 -23.60 43.35 14.94
N GLY A 498 -24.54 44.02 14.27
CA GLY A 498 -24.25 44.81 13.07
C GLY A 498 -24.78 44.21 11.78
N GLN A 499 -26.10 44.12 11.65
CA GLN A 499 -26.83 44.26 10.38
C GLN A 499 -28.35 44.33 10.69
N ARG A 500 -28.74 45.41 11.38
CA ARG A 500 -30.11 45.92 11.31
C ARG A 500 -30.05 47.14 10.40
N GLU A 501 -30.32 46.97 9.11
CA GLU A 501 -31.07 47.94 8.31
C GLU A 501 -31.15 47.51 6.83
N THR A 502 -32.33 47.77 6.26
CA THR A 502 -32.73 47.69 4.84
C THR A 502 -33.32 46.37 4.28
N ALA A 503 -34.62 46.15 4.54
CA ALA A 503 -35.61 45.72 3.53
C ALA A 503 -37.04 45.74 4.11
N PRO A 504 -38.05 46.29 3.42
CA PRO A 504 -39.42 46.44 3.95
C PRO A 504 -40.27 45.16 3.78
N ALA A 505 -41.22 44.98 4.70
CA ALA A 505 -42.31 43.99 4.70
C ALA A 505 -41.90 42.49 4.75
N ARG A 506 -41.42 42.04 5.92
CA ARG A 506 -41.22 40.60 6.27
C ARG A 506 -41.92 40.18 7.57
N ALA A 507 -43.04 40.82 7.92
CA ALA A 507 -43.67 40.60 9.23
C ALA A 507 -44.42 39.27 9.41
N ASP A 508 -44.65 38.46 8.35
CA ASP A 508 -45.43 37.20 8.46
C ASP A 508 -44.65 35.92 8.12
N ARG A 509 -43.31 35.98 8.05
CA ARG A 509 -42.48 34.78 7.76
C ARG A 509 -41.42 34.46 8.81
N ASP A 510 -41.28 35.30 9.84
CA ASP A 510 -40.23 35.13 10.87
C ASP A 510 -40.67 34.26 12.07
N GLU A 511 -41.89 33.73 12.09
CA GLU A 511 -42.36 32.90 13.22
C GLU A 511 -41.79 31.45 13.23
N ALA A 512 -41.09 31.01 12.19
CA ALA A 512 -40.60 29.63 12.09
C ALA A 512 -39.14 29.42 12.54
N VAL A 513 -38.37 30.47 12.87
CA VAL A 513 -36.91 30.35 13.06
C VAL A 513 -36.36 30.85 14.40
N VAL A 514 -37.14 31.49 15.27
CA VAL A 514 -36.60 32.04 16.53
C VAL A 514 -37.35 31.52 17.75
N ARG A 515 -36.84 30.42 18.34
CA ARG A 515 -36.83 30.17 19.79
C ARG A 515 -35.90 29.00 20.09
N LEU A 516 -34.60 29.29 20.20
CA LEU A 516 -33.60 28.30 20.62
C LEU A 516 -32.64 28.79 21.71
N ARG A 517 -32.95 29.90 22.38
CA ARG A 517 -32.26 30.28 23.61
C ARG A 517 -33.18 31.10 24.49
N GLU A 518 -33.77 30.45 25.48
CA GLU A 518 -33.81 30.88 26.87
C GLU A 518 -34.70 29.92 27.67
N GLY A 519 -34.06 29.12 28.53
CA GLY A 519 -34.64 28.48 29.71
C GLY A 519 -35.98 27.74 29.59
N ALA A 520 -36.00 26.54 29.00
CA ALA A 520 -36.87 25.43 29.42
C ALA A 520 -36.55 24.19 28.57
N GLY A 521 -36.65 23.01 29.18
CA GLY A 521 -36.42 21.73 28.52
C GLY A 521 -37.35 21.47 27.33
N SER A 522 -36.91 20.52 26.49
CA SER A 522 -37.74 19.60 25.71
C SER A 522 -39.25 19.90 25.73
N GLN A 523 -39.74 20.67 24.76
CA GLN A 523 -41.16 20.64 24.41
C GLN A 523 -41.31 20.58 22.89
N PHE A 524 -41.39 19.34 22.41
CA PHE A 524 -42.01 18.98 21.15
C PHE A 524 -43.50 19.37 21.20
N SER A 525 -44.02 19.98 20.14
CA SER A 525 -45.46 19.99 19.89
C SER A 525 -45.78 19.09 18.69
N PRO A 526 -46.66 18.07 18.84
CA PRO A 526 -47.19 17.27 17.73
C PRO A 526 -47.80 18.11 16.59
N LYS A 527 -48.12 19.38 16.85
CA LYS A 527 -48.77 20.31 15.93
C LYS A 527 -47.94 20.71 14.71
N ILE A 528 -46.61 20.62 14.74
CA ILE A 528 -45.78 20.99 13.58
C ILE A 528 -45.73 19.86 12.55
N VAL A 529 -45.69 18.60 13.01
CA VAL A 529 -45.78 17.41 12.14
C VAL A 529 -47.22 17.23 11.63
N GLU A 530 -48.24 17.40 12.48
CA GLU A 530 -49.64 17.46 12.04
C GLU A 530 -49.93 18.63 11.09
N GLY A 531 -49.31 19.79 11.31
CA GLY A 531 -49.45 20.97 10.45
C GLY A 531 -48.84 20.76 9.06
N PHE A 532 -47.72 20.04 8.97
CA PHE A 532 -47.07 19.70 7.70
C PHE A 532 -47.78 18.55 6.97
N ILE A 533 -48.28 17.54 7.70
CA ILE A 533 -49.11 16.46 7.14
C ILE A 533 -50.47 17.00 6.66
N ARG A 534 -51.12 17.93 7.38
CA ARG A 534 -52.33 18.61 6.90
C ARG A 534 -52.06 19.50 5.68
N ALA A 535 -50.99 20.28 5.67
CA ALA A 535 -50.65 21.15 4.54
C ALA A 535 -50.34 20.37 3.24
N THR A 536 -49.92 19.11 3.35
CA THR A 536 -49.66 18.23 2.20
C THR A 536 -50.86 17.38 1.79
N GLN A 537 -51.88 17.20 2.63
CA GLN A 537 -53.08 16.40 2.34
C GLN A 537 -54.34 17.21 1.98
N THR A 538 -54.45 18.49 2.39
CA THR A 538 -55.62 19.33 2.07
C THR A 538 -55.32 20.44 1.05
N SER A 539 -55.51 20.13 -0.23
CA SER A 539 -56.04 21.11 -1.19
C SER A 539 -56.81 20.37 -2.30
N PRO A 540 -58.11 20.11 -2.08
CA PRO A 540 -59.02 19.85 -3.18
C PRO A 540 -59.32 21.17 -3.88
N ILE A 541 -59.05 21.19 -5.18
CA ILE A 541 -59.49 22.19 -6.13
C ILE A 541 -61.01 22.37 -5.98
N ARG A 542 -61.47 23.58 -5.62
CA ARG A 542 -62.87 23.97 -5.83
C ARG A 542 -62.93 24.97 -6.97
N THR A 543 -63.54 24.49 -8.04
CA THR A 543 -64.01 25.21 -9.21
C THR A 543 -64.95 26.36 -8.83
N ALA A 544 -64.68 27.56 -9.34
CA ALA A 544 -65.69 28.56 -9.63
C ALA A 544 -65.43 29.09 -11.05
N SER A 545 -66.46 28.97 -11.87
CA SER A 545 -66.51 29.17 -13.29
C SER A 545 -66.19 30.61 -13.70
N THR A 546 -65.48 30.75 -14.80
CA THR A 546 -65.70 31.84 -15.75
C THR A 546 -65.58 31.23 -17.14
N GLU A 547 -66.75 30.86 -17.70
CA GLU A 547 -66.90 30.78 -19.14
C GLU A 547 -66.54 32.14 -19.75
N SER A 548 -65.85 32.11 -20.88
CA SER A 548 -65.72 33.14 -21.92
C SER A 548 -64.25 33.36 -22.34
N ALA A 549 -63.79 32.52 -23.26
CA ALA A 549 -62.99 32.89 -24.46
C ALA A 549 -62.10 31.72 -24.93
N LEU A 550 -62.73 30.66 -25.46
CA LEU A 550 -62.09 29.79 -26.45
C LEU A 550 -62.18 30.50 -27.81
N GLY A 551 -61.07 30.61 -28.54
CA GLY A 551 -61.18 31.07 -29.93
C GLY A 551 -59.87 31.27 -30.70
N ARG A 552 -59.34 30.17 -31.23
CA ARG A 552 -58.62 30.08 -32.52
C ARG A 552 -57.22 30.69 -32.66
N ILE A 553 -56.24 29.80 -32.83
CA ILE A 553 -55.16 29.99 -33.80
C ILE A 553 -55.58 29.24 -35.08
N PRO A 554 -55.65 29.89 -36.25
CA PRO A 554 -55.40 29.24 -37.53
C PRO A 554 -54.04 29.71 -38.09
N GLY A 555 -53.33 28.77 -38.72
CA GLY A 555 -52.01 29.03 -39.28
C GLY A 555 -52.02 29.99 -40.47
N HIS A 556 -50.86 30.60 -40.67
CA HIS A 556 -50.11 30.61 -41.93
C HIS A 556 -48.64 30.85 -41.63
#